data_AF-A0A816ASC6-F1
#
_entry.id   AF-A0A816ASC6-F1
#
_cell.length_a   1.000
_cell.length_b   1.000
_cell.length_c   1.000
_cell.angle_alpha   90.00
_cell.angle_beta   90.00
_cell.angle_gamma   90.00
#
_symmetry.space_group_name_H-M   'P 1'
#
loop_
_entity.id
_entity.type
_entity.pdbx_description
1 polymer ?
#
loop_
_entity_poly.entity_id
_entity_poly.type
_entity_poly.pdbx_seq_one_letter_code
_entity_poly.pdbx_strand_id
1 'polypeptide(L)'
;MENFKYGYFDTSDQPPPIQVKHLNNGHIVATAAQKLCIFKLFPIIFHDFIYHLPSFIVYKVLREILDLVLSYPFRKQWLPVLEDLCNTFNQIMILHFPTKIIPKVHFIREYERMIHDFGPSIKYWCFRYEAGHAYFKKIAMRTNNFKNTPKMLVTHYRLQQCFKFVCLSRFINVDYSIGIKKIRSTCFNASMKTVLLKHFGRINFEDNFIQCTKLIHENIQYYQSSVYIMNVESVHEQPVFAQIAFILKMQEKWWLFVDILKIVSYNEDLFAWEIKSIDHYSVLGPYELKYFHKGLNVYEVNNSSFVSFTARLTSY
;
A
#
# COMPACT_ATOMS: atom_id res chain seq x y z
N MET A 1 7.49 -12.61 15.03
CA MET A 1 7.49 -12.37 13.57
C MET A 1 7.02 -13.57 12.77
N GLU A 2 7.48 -14.80 13.07
CA GLU A 2 7.05 -16.03 12.36
C GLU A 2 5.55 -16.33 12.50
N ASN A 3 4.95 -15.95 13.64
CA ASN A 3 3.51 -16.12 13.89
C ASN A 3 2.65 -14.95 13.39
N PHE A 4 3.25 -13.88 12.86
CA PHE A 4 2.50 -12.71 12.41
C PHE A 4 1.84 -12.98 11.05
N LYS A 5 0.52 -12.76 10.96
CA LYS A 5 -0.26 -12.98 9.74
C LYS A 5 -0.24 -11.72 8.88
N TYR A 6 0.56 -11.73 7.82
CA TYR A 6 0.59 -10.65 6.83
C TYR A 6 -0.67 -10.65 5.97
N GLY A 7 -1.29 -9.48 5.78
CA GLY A 7 -2.43 -9.35 4.88
C GLY A 7 -2.04 -9.46 3.42
N TYR A 8 -3.03 -9.70 2.55
CA TYR A 8 -2.85 -10.00 1.12
C TYR A 8 -1.90 -9.03 0.38
N PHE A 9 -2.00 -7.72 0.62
CA PHE A 9 -1.14 -6.72 -0.05
C PHE A 9 0.29 -6.63 0.48
N ASP A 10 0.57 -7.26 1.62
CA ASP A 10 1.88 -7.24 2.27
C ASP A 10 2.57 -8.61 2.19
N THR A 11 1.84 -9.70 1.91
CA THR A 11 2.39 -11.05 1.76
C THR A 11 3.46 -11.15 0.67
N SER A 12 3.32 -10.43 -0.44
CA SER A 12 4.32 -10.44 -1.53
C SER A 12 5.67 -9.86 -1.09
N ASP A 13 5.65 -8.95 -0.12
CA ASP A 13 6.81 -8.26 0.42
C ASP A 13 7.11 -8.71 1.86
N GLN A 14 6.65 -9.90 2.25
CA GLN A 14 6.92 -10.45 3.56
C GLN A 14 8.44 -10.58 3.77
N PRO A 15 9.00 -10.03 4.87
CA PRO A 15 10.42 -10.14 5.17
C PRO A 15 10.79 -11.60 5.48
N PRO A 16 12.00 -12.04 5.10
CA PRO A 16 12.49 -13.37 5.46
C PRO A 16 12.67 -13.48 6.98
N PRO A 17 12.65 -14.71 7.55
CA PRO A 17 12.88 -14.91 8.97
C PRO A 17 14.19 -14.29 9.46
N ILE A 18 14.14 -13.61 10.61
CA ILE A 18 15.32 -13.02 11.24
C ILE A 18 16.09 -14.13 11.96
N GLN A 19 17.21 -14.54 11.39
CA GLN A 19 18.09 -15.55 11.96
C GLN A 19 19.08 -14.92 12.97
N VAL A 20 19.54 -15.70 13.95
CA VAL A 20 20.51 -15.25 14.98
C VAL A 20 21.76 -14.62 14.36
N LYS A 21 22.26 -15.16 13.24
CA LYS A 21 23.40 -14.60 12.51
C LYS A 21 23.19 -13.15 12.03
N HIS A 22 21.93 -12.76 11.74
CA HIS A 22 21.61 -11.38 11.34
C HIS A 22 21.79 -10.41 12.52
N LEU A 23 21.50 -10.87 13.74
CA LEU A 23 21.67 -10.08 14.96
C LEU A 23 23.16 -9.85 15.25
N ASN A 24 23.97 -10.89 15.11
CA ASN A 24 25.42 -10.79 15.33
C ASN A 24 26.11 -9.85 14.33
N ASN A 25 25.65 -9.86 13.08
CA ASN A 25 26.24 -9.03 12.01
C ASN A 25 25.65 -7.61 11.94
N GLY A 26 24.59 -7.31 12.71
CA GLY A 26 23.90 -6.03 12.67
C GLY A 26 23.26 -5.69 11.32
N HIS A 27 22.89 -6.70 10.52
CA HIS A 27 22.31 -6.50 9.19
C HIS A 27 21.21 -7.53 8.88
N ILE A 28 20.05 -7.03 8.46
CA ILE A 28 18.92 -7.85 7.99
C ILE A 28 19.02 -8.02 6.47
N VAL A 29 19.21 -9.26 6.02
CA VAL A 29 19.22 -9.63 4.60
C VAL A 29 17.78 -9.67 4.10
N ALA A 30 17.38 -8.66 3.33
CA ALA A 30 16.05 -8.52 2.74
C ALA A 30 16.10 -7.56 1.55
N THR A 31 15.15 -7.69 0.61
CA THR A 31 14.97 -6.72 -0.47
C THR A 31 14.50 -5.38 0.07
N ALA A 32 14.60 -4.32 -0.74
CA ALA A 32 14.13 -3.00 -0.32
C ALA A 32 12.62 -2.99 -0.01
N ALA A 33 11.80 -3.68 -0.81
CA ALA A 33 10.36 -3.81 -0.59
C ALA A 33 10.05 -4.53 0.73
N GLN A 34 10.77 -5.61 1.02
CA GLN A 34 10.67 -6.34 2.29
C GLN A 34 11.08 -5.47 3.49
N LYS A 35 12.14 -4.67 3.35
CA LYS A 35 12.59 -3.71 4.37
C LYS A 35 11.55 -2.62 4.63
N LEU A 36 10.88 -2.13 3.60
CA LEU A 36 9.78 -1.17 3.75
C LEU A 36 8.54 -1.81 4.38
N CYS A 37 8.22 -3.06 4.04
CA CYS A 37 7.11 -3.81 4.63
C CYS A 37 7.30 -4.03 6.14
N ILE A 38 8.47 -4.54 6.56
CA ILE A 38 8.79 -4.67 7.99
C ILE A 38 8.81 -3.31 8.67
N PHE A 39 9.43 -2.29 8.06
CA PHE A 39 9.48 -0.96 8.65
C PHE A 39 8.08 -0.40 8.87
N LYS A 40 7.16 -0.60 7.91
CA LYS A 40 5.78 -0.15 8.03
C LYS A 40 5.01 -0.86 9.13
N LEU A 41 5.16 -2.18 9.23
CA LEU A 41 4.43 -3.00 10.18
C LEU A 41 5.15 -3.16 11.52
N PHE A 42 6.33 -2.56 11.69
CA PHE A 42 7.18 -2.74 12.87
C PHE A 42 6.42 -2.48 14.18
N PRO A 43 5.69 -1.36 14.35
CA PRO A 43 4.95 -1.10 15.57
C PRO A 43 3.80 -2.07 15.82
N ILE A 44 3.13 -2.50 14.76
CA ILE A 44 2.03 -3.48 14.83
C ILE A 44 2.58 -4.87 15.19
N ILE A 45 3.71 -5.29 14.62
CA ILE A 45 4.30 -6.60 14.88
C ILE A 45 4.84 -6.70 16.31
N PHE A 46 5.35 -5.59 16.86
CA PHE A 46 6.03 -5.54 18.14
C PHE A 46 5.27 -4.69 19.19
N HIS A 47 3.95 -4.58 19.03
CA HIS A 47 3.10 -3.71 19.85
C HIS A 47 3.24 -3.97 21.36
N ASP A 48 3.50 -5.21 21.76
CA ASP A 48 3.58 -5.62 23.16
C ASP A 48 4.76 -5.02 23.94
N PHE A 49 5.85 -4.62 23.28
CA PHE A 49 7.06 -4.17 23.99
C PHE A 49 7.69 -2.88 23.43
N ILE A 50 7.18 -2.35 22.32
CA ILE A 50 7.80 -1.21 21.64
C ILE A 50 7.86 0.04 22.53
N TYR A 51 6.88 0.23 23.41
CA TYR A 51 6.79 1.33 24.37
C TYR A 51 7.92 1.34 25.40
N HIS A 52 8.57 0.20 25.63
CA HIS A 52 9.66 0.09 26.61
C HIS A 52 11.04 0.40 26.01
N LEU A 53 11.11 0.68 24.71
CA LEU A 53 12.38 0.93 24.02
C LEU A 53 12.68 2.44 23.97
N PRO A 54 13.70 2.95 24.68
CA PRO A 54 14.03 4.38 24.64
C PRO A 54 14.41 4.86 23.23
N SER A 55 15.02 3.98 22.43
CA SER A 55 15.40 4.28 21.05
C SER A 55 14.22 4.29 20.08
N PHE A 56 13.00 4.01 20.51
CA PHE A 56 11.82 4.01 19.63
C PHE A 56 11.56 5.38 19.00
N ILE A 57 11.96 6.47 19.67
CA ILE A 57 11.90 7.82 19.13
C ILE A 57 12.63 7.95 17.77
N VAL A 58 13.73 7.21 17.59
CA VAL A 58 14.47 7.18 16.31
C VAL A 58 13.60 6.62 15.19
N TYR A 59 12.84 5.57 15.48
CA TYR A 59 11.88 5.01 14.53
C TYR A 59 10.76 6.02 14.24
N LYS A 60 10.19 6.65 15.29
CA LYS A 60 9.07 7.60 15.14
C LYS A 60 9.42 8.73 14.18
N VAL A 61 10.55 9.40 14.40
CA VAL A 61 10.96 10.52 13.54
C VAL A 61 11.30 10.05 12.13
N LEU A 62 11.99 8.91 11.98
CA LEU A 62 12.25 8.34 10.65
C LEU A 62 10.96 7.97 9.92
N ARG A 63 9.95 7.55 10.68
CA ARG A 63 8.66 7.18 10.14
C ARG A 63 7.93 8.39 9.56
N GLU A 64 7.92 9.50 10.30
CA GLU A 64 7.33 10.77 9.83
C GLU A 64 8.07 11.31 8.59
N ILE A 65 9.41 11.25 8.57
CA ILE A 65 10.20 11.59 7.39
C ILE A 65 9.76 10.74 6.19
N LEU A 66 9.65 9.42 6.38
CA LEU A 66 9.25 8.53 5.30
C LEU A 66 7.83 8.79 4.82
N ASP A 67 6.88 9.10 5.71
CA ASP A 67 5.52 9.45 5.32
C ASP A 67 5.52 10.71 4.43
N LEU A 68 6.33 11.73 4.73
CA LEU A 68 6.50 12.90 3.86
C LEU A 68 7.20 12.57 2.54
N VAL A 69 8.36 11.93 2.58
CA VAL A 69 9.20 11.64 1.39
C VAL A 69 8.50 10.69 0.42
N LEU A 70 7.66 9.77 0.94
CA LEU A 70 6.85 8.85 0.15
C LEU A 70 5.46 9.41 -0.21
N SER A 71 5.19 10.68 0.06
CA SER A 71 3.97 11.32 -0.38
C SER A 71 4.01 11.67 -1.86
N TYR A 72 2.93 11.37 -2.57
CA TYR A 72 2.70 11.84 -3.92
C TYR A 72 1.21 12.18 -4.10
N PRO A 73 0.85 13.47 -4.28
CA PRO A 73 1.73 14.61 -4.53
C PRO A 73 2.45 15.07 -3.24
N PHE A 74 3.52 15.84 -3.39
CA PHE A 74 4.21 16.47 -2.25
C PHE A 74 3.88 17.96 -2.21
N ARG A 75 3.44 18.48 -1.05
CA ARG A 75 3.20 19.91 -0.87
C ARG A 75 4.49 20.62 -0.47
N LYS A 76 4.84 21.70 -1.17
CA LYS A 76 6.02 22.53 -0.80
C LYS A 76 5.95 23.08 0.62
N GLN A 77 4.75 23.31 1.15
CA GLN A 77 4.53 23.75 2.54
C GLN A 77 5.05 22.75 3.59
N TRP A 78 5.30 21.49 3.21
CA TRP A 78 5.87 20.49 4.10
C TRP A 78 7.40 20.53 4.18
N LEU A 79 8.09 21.34 3.35
CA LEU A 79 9.55 21.43 3.35
C LEU A 79 10.13 21.86 4.71
N PRO A 80 9.62 22.91 5.39
CA PRO A 80 10.15 23.28 6.71
C PRO A 80 9.99 22.16 7.74
N VAL A 81 8.84 21.48 7.73
CA VAL A 81 8.58 20.33 8.63
C VAL A 81 9.55 19.18 8.33
N LEU A 82 9.82 18.91 7.04
CA LEU A 82 10.79 17.89 6.65
C LEU A 82 12.20 18.26 7.11
N GLU A 83 12.61 19.53 7.01
CA GLU A 83 13.91 20.01 7.49
C GLU A 83 14.08 19.76 9.00
N ASP A 84 13.09 20.18 9.78
CA ASP A 84 13.06 20.03 11.24
C ASP A 84 13.13 18.55 11.64
N LEU A 85 12.35 17.69 10.97
CA LEU A 85 12.38 16.25 11.19
C LEU A 85 13.75 15.65 10.84
N CYS A 86 14.35 16.03 9.72
CA CYS A 86 15.67 15.54 9.31
C CYS A 86 16.78 15.98 10.27
N ASN A 87 16.74 17.22 10.76
CA ASN A 87 17.68 17.72 11.76
C ASN A 87 17.50 16.99 13.10
N THR A 88 16.26 16.83 13.56
CA THR A 88 15.90 16.07 14.76
C THR A 88 16.38 14.63 14.67
N PHE A 89 16.13 13.96 13.54
CA PHE A 89 16.56 12.59 13.28
C PHE A 89 18.07 12.41 13.44
N ASN A 90 18.88 13.36 12.96
CA ASN A 90 20.33 13.28 13.11
C ASN A 90 20.76 13.43 14.57
N GLN A 91 20.16 14.35 15.32
CA GLN A 91 20.46 14.55 16.74
C GLN A 91 20.13 13.29 17.57
N ILE A 92 18.95 12.71 17.39
CA ILE A 92 18.54 11.50 18.12
C ILE A 92 19.35 10.27 17.69
N MET A 93 19.77 10.19 16.42
CA MET A 93 20.68 9.13 15.95
C MET A 93 22.04 9.21 16.65
N ILE A 94 22.60 10.42 16.82
CA ILE A 94 23.86 10.61 17.54
C ILE A 94 23.69 10.24 19.02
N LEU A 95 22.56 10.63 19.63
CA LEU A 95 22.28 10.34 21.03
C LEU A 95 22.12 8.84 21.32
N HIS A 96 21.30 8.13 20.53
CA HIS A 96 20.98 6.73 20.79
C HIS A 96 21.96 5.74 20.13
N PHE A 97 22.60 6.12 19.02
CA PHE A 97 23.46 5.25 18.23
C PHE A 97 24.73 5.97 17.72
N PRO A 98 25.58 6.53 18.61
CA PRO A 98 26.72 7.37 18.23
C PRO A 98 27.72 6.67 17.30
N THR A 99 27.86 5.34 17.40
CA THR A 99 28.80 4.56 16.58
C THR A 99 28.21 4.07 15.25
N LYS A 100 26.97 4.45 14.91
CA LYS A 100 26.24 3.98 13.71
C LYS A 100 25.88 5.11 12.74
N ILE A 101 26.56 6.25 12.83
CA ILE A 101 26.41 7.37 11.90
C ILE A 101 27.14 7.05 10.60
N ILE A 102 26.41 6.42 9.68
CA ILE A 102 26.88 6.11 8.32
C ILE A 102 26.47 7.22 7.34
N PRO A 103 27.05 7.30 6.13
CA PRO A 103 26.69 8.31 5.13
C PRO A 103 25.18 8.40 4.85
N LYS A 104 24.45 7.27 4.88
CA LYS A 104 22.99 7.26 4.71
C LYS A 104 22.24 8.07 5.78
N VAL A 105 22.74 8.06 7.02
CA VAL A 105 22.17 8.83 8.13
C VAL A 105 22.50 10.31 7.93
N HIS A 106 23.76 10.61 7.62
CA HIS A 106 24.24 11.97 7.39
C HIS A 106 23.48 12.69 6.27
N PHE A 107 23.28 12.02 5.12
CA PHE A 107 22.62 12.62 3.96
C PHE A 107 21.11 12.79 4.11
N ILE A 108 20.48 12.34 5.21
CA ILE A 108 19.05 12.60 5.44
C ILE A 108 18.76 14.10 5.53
N ARG A 109 19.71 14.92 6.01
CA ARG A 109 19.56 16.38 6.10
C ARG A 109 19.35 17.04 4.74
N GLU A 110 19.83 16.42 3.66
CA GLU A 110 19.73 16.97 2.31
C GLU A 110 18.38 16.68 1.64
N TYR A 111 17.49 15.88 2.26
CA TYR A 111 16.23 15.49 1.63
C TYR A 111 15.31 16.69 1.36
N GLU A 112 15.29 17.68 2.25
CA GLU A 112 14.52 18.92 2.04
C GLU A 112 14.98 19.60 0.74
N ARG A 113 16.26 19.94 0.65
CA ARG A 113 16.85 20.58 -0.52
C ARG A 113 16.68 19.76 -1.79
N MET A 114 16.90 18.45 -1.72
CA MET A 114 16.70 17.56 -2.87
C MET A 114 15.26 17.55 -3.36
N ILE A 115 14.28 17.59 -2.45
CA ILE A 115 12.86 17.65 -2.82
C ILE A 115 12.47 19.04 -3.33
N HIS A 116 13.02 20.11 -2.76
CA HIS A 116 12.83 21.47 -3.23
C HIS A 116 13.30 21.62 -4.69
N ASP A 117 14.52 21.17 -4.99
CA ASP A 117 15.19 21.39 -6.28
C ASP A 117 14.72 20.40 -7.36
N PHE A 118 14.53 19.12 -7.02
CA PHE A 118 14.22 18.06 -7.98
C PHE A 118 12.79 17.52 -7.91
N GLY A 119 12.00 17.96 -6.92
CA GLY A 119 10.65 17.46 -6.66
C GLY A 119 10.62 16.18 -5.82
N PRO A 120 9.45 15.51 -5.71
CA PRO A 120 9.25 14.37 -4.81
C PRO A 120 10.19 13.20 -5.09
N SER A 121 10.80 12.62 -4.05
CA SER A 121 11.80 11.55 -4.19
C SER A 121 11.30 10.28 -4.88
N ILE A 122 10.00 10.01 -4.83
CA ILE A 122 9.37 8.89 -5.57
C ILE A 122 9.61 8.99 -7.08
N LYS A 123 9.82 10.19 -7.64
CA LYS A 123 10.05 10.35 -9.07
C LYS A 123 11.42 9.87 -9.52
N TYR A 124 12.42 9.87 -8.63
CA TYR A 124 13.81 9.52 -8.95
C TYR A 124 14.38 8.38 -8.09
N TRP A 125 13.59 7.72 -7.25
CA TRP A 125 14.04 6.57 -6.48
C TRP A 125 14.39 5.36 -7.36
N CYS A 126 15.34 4.54 -6.90
CA CYS A 126 15.83 3.38 -7.66
C CYS A 126 14.87 2.17 -7.66
N PHE A 127 13.81 2.17 -6.85
CA PHE A 127 12.88 1.03 -6.69
C PHE A 127 12.31 0.54 -8.02
N ARG A 128 11.84 1.47 -8.88
CA ARG A 128 11.26 1.12 -10.18
C ARG A 128 12.32 0.66 -11.19
N TYR A 129 13.51 1.27 -11.15
CA TYR A 129 14.63 0.87 -12.01
C TYR A 129 15.11 -0.54 -11.68
N GLU A 130 15.26 -0.87 -10.39
CA GLU A 130 15.63 -2.21 -9.93
C GLU A 130 14.58 -3.26 -10.31
N ALA A 131 13.29 -2.94 -10.17
CA ALA A 131 12.20 -3.81 -10.60
C ALA A 131 12.23 -4.07 -12.12
N GLY A 132 12.55 -3.04 -12.92
CA GLY A 132 12.78 -3.18 -14.36
C GLY A 132 13.97 -4.10 -14.69
N HIS A 133 15.09 -3.94 -13.98
CA HIS A 133 16.26 -4.81 -14.12
C HIS A 133 15.99 -6.27 -13.72
N ALA A 134 15.13 -6.50 -12.72
CA ALA A 134 14.78 -7.85 -12.28
C ALA A 134 14.16 -8.70 -13.41
N TYR A 135 13.40 -8.09 -14.33
CA TYR A 135 12.89 -8.76 -15.53
C TYR A 135 14.02 -9.31 -16.40
N PHE A 136 15.00 -8.46 -16.73
CA PHE A 136 16.14 -8.85 -17.57
C PHE A 136 17.01 -9.92 -16.93
N LYS A 137 17.29 -9.80 -15.62
CA LYS A 137 18.04 -10.81 -14.86
C LYS A 137 17.35 -12.17 -14.92
N LYS A 138 16.03 -12.22 -14.70
CA LYS A 138 15.24 -13.46 -14.76
C LYS A 138 15.30 -14.12 -16.14
N ILE A 139 15.24 -13.34 -17.23
CA ILE A 139 15.34 -13.89 -18.59
C ILE A 139 16.73 -14.43 -18.85
N ALA A 140 17.78 -13.66 -18.53
CA ALA A 140 19.16 -14.08 -18.74
C ALA A 140 19.47 -15.40 -18.00
N MET A 141 19.01 -15.54 -16.76
CA MET A 141 19.17 -16.76 -15.98
C MET A 141 18.37 -17.96 -16.51
N ARG A 142 17.21 -17.73 -17.14
CA ARG A 142 16.33 -18.82 -17.63
C ARG A 142 16.72 -19.31 -19.03
N THR A 143 17.18 -18.41 -19.89
CA THR A 143 17.48 -18.75 -21.29
C THR A 143 18.84 -19.43 -21.44
N ASN A 144 19.75 -19.28 -20.45
CA ASN A 144 21.12 -19.81 -20.48
C ASN A 144 21.86 -19.50 -21.80
N ASN A 145 21.46 -18.43 -22.50
CA ASN A 145 22.07 -18.02 -23.75
C ASN A 145 23.10 -16.92 -23.48
N PHE A 146 24.36 -17.30 -23.57
CA PHE A 146 25.50 -16.40 -23.35
C PHE A 146 26.01 -15.75 -24.64
N LYS A 147 25.46 -16.12 -25.81
CA LYS A 147 25.83 -15.53 -27.10
C LYS A 147 24.97 -14.29 -27.37
N ASN A 148 25.60 -13.12 -27.38
CA ASN A 148 24.94 -11.83 -27.63
C ASN A 148 23.74 -11.57 -26.70
N THR A 149 23.94 -11.75 -25.39
CA THR A 149 22.93 -11.53 -24.34
C THR A 149 22.15 -10.21 -24.49
N PRO A 150 22.77 -9.05 -24.79
CA PRO A 150 22.04 -7.80 -24.97
C PRO A 150 21.01 -7.87 -26.11
N LYS A 151 21.36 -8.50 -27.25
CA LYS A 151 20.45 -8.64 -28.40
C LYS A 151 19.23 -9.48 -28.02
N MET A 152 19.44 -10.60 -27.32
CA MET A 152 18.38 -11.47 -26.85
C MET A 152 17.44 -10.75 -25.88
N LEU A 153 18.00 -10.07 -24.87
CA LEU A 153 17.23 -9.32 -23.88
C LEU A 153 16.39 -8.20 -24.52
N VAL A 154 16.97 -7.44 -25.46
CA VAL A 154 16.26 -6.39 -26.19
C VAL A 154 15.13 -6.96 -27.04
N THR A 155 15.34 -8.08 -27.74
CA THR A 155 14.30 -8.74 -28.54
C THR A 155 13.12 -9.18 -27.66
N HIS A 156 13.37 -9.85 -26.54
CA HIS A 156 12.32 -10.26 -25.62
C HIS A 156 11.55 -9.06 -25.05
N TYR A 157 12.26 -8.00 -24.67
CA TYR A 157 11.62 -6.79 -24.16
C TYR A 157 10.76 -6.11 -25.24
N ARG A 158 11.25 -5.98 -26.47
CA ARG A 158 10.48 -5.41 -27.59
C ARG A 158 9.19 -6.19 -27.85
N LEU A 159 9.26 -7.52 -27.91
CA LEU A 159 8.08 -8.37 -28.10
C LEU A 159 7.06 -8.20 -26.96
N GLN A 160 7.53 -8.15 -25.71
CA GLN A 160 6.67 -7.90 -24.56
C GLN A 160 5.99 -6.52 -24.64
N GLN A 161 6.72 -5.49 -25.06
CA GLN A 161 6.16 -4.15 -25.22
C GLN A 161 5.15 -4.10 -26.36
N CYS A 162 5.45 -4.68 -27.53
CA CYS A 162 4.49 -4.79 -28.63
C CYS A 162 3.19 -5.47 -28.18
N PHE A 163 3.28 -6.57 -27.43
CA PHE A 163 2.11 -7.24 -26.88
C PHE A 163 1.29 -6.32 -25.96
N LYS A 164 1.94 -5.64 -25.00
CA LYS A 164 1.27 -4.68 -24.12
C LYS A 164 0.61 -3.54 -24.90
N PHE A 165 1.30 -2.98 -25.89
CA PHE A 165 0.76 -1.92 -26.74
C PHE A 165 -0.45 -2.39 -27.55
N VAL A 166 -0.45 -3.61 -28.08
CA VAL A 166 -1.62 -4.19 -28.78
C VAL A 166 -2.80 -4.40 -27.82
N CYS A 167 -2.54 -4.80 -26.58
CA CYS A 167 -3.60 -4.89 -25.56
C CYS A 167 -4.17 -3.52 -25.19
N LEU A 168 -3.30 -2.50 -25.06
CA LEU A 168 -3.70 -1.11 -24.76
C LEU A 168 -4.45 -0.45 -25.92
N SER A 169 -4.00 -0.64 -27.16
CA SER A 169 -4.58 0.00 -28.36
C SER A 169 -5.95 -0.55 -28.74
N ARG A 170 -6.32 -1.73 -28.22
CA ARG A 170 -7.62 -2.33 -28.48
C ARG A 170 -8.78 -1.67 -27.73
N PHE A 171 -8.58 -0.68 -26.85
CA PHE A 171 -9.63 -0.13 -25.95
C PHE A 171 -10.41 -1.20 -25.18
N ILE A 172 -9.91 -2.44 -25.15
CA ILE A 172 -10.45 -3.45 -24.26
C ILE A 172 -9.73 -3.20 -22.94
N ASN A 173 -10.28 -2.28 -22.14
CA ASN A 173 -10.13 -2.34 -20.70
C ASN A 173 -10.74 -3.67 -20.27
N VAL A 174 -9.98 -4.77 -20.44
CA VAL A 174 -10.43 -6.09 -20.02
C VAL A 174 -10.41 -6.06 -18.52
N ASP A 175 -11.57 -5.84 -17.93
CA ASP A 175 -11.77 -6.09 -16.52
C ASP A 175 -11.43 -7.55 -16.25
N TYR A 176 -10.36 -7.77 -15.51
CA TYR A 176 -9.91 -9.10 -15.19
C TYR A 176 -10.44 -9.46 -13.80
N SER A 177 -11.34 -10.43 -13.75
CA SER A 177 -11.95 -10.90 -12.51
C SER A 177 -11.50 -12.32 -12.17
N ILE A 178 -11.30 -12.57 -10.88
CA ILE A 178 -10.89 -13.87 -10.34
C ILE A 178 -11.90 -14.28 -9.27
N GLY A 179 -12.18 -15.59 -9.18
CA GLY A 179 -13.05 -16.15 -8.15
C GLY A 179 -14.52 -15.80 -8.35
N ILE A 180 -15.01 -15.90 -9.60
CA ILE A 180 -16.37 -15.59 -9.98
C ILE A 180 -17.34 -16.62 -9.37
N LYS A 181 -18.36 -16.16 -8.66
CA LYS A 181 -19.42 -16.99 -8.06
C LYS A 181 -20.76 -16.27 -8.08
N LYS A 182 -21.87 -17.01 -8.17
CA LYS A 182 -23.20 -16.45 -7.91
C LYS A 182 -23.34 -16.18 -6.41
N ILE A 183 -23.87 -15.01 -6.06
CA ILE A 183 -24.09 -14.63 -4.67
C ILE A 183 -25.50 -15.07 -4.22
N ARG A 184 -25.62 -15.58 -3.00
CA ARG A 184 -26.92 -15.94 -2.44
C ARG A 184 -27.53 -14.73 -1.72
N SER A 185 -28.86 -14.62 -1.75
CA SER A 185 -29.59 -13.55 -1.05
C SER A 185 -29.36 -13.53 0.47
N THR A 186 -28.95 -14.67 1.06
CA THR A 186 -28.62 -14.80 2.48
C THR A 186 -27.31 -14.09 2.87
N CYS A 187 -26.45 -13.75 1.91
CA CYS A 187 -25.21 -13.02 2.18
C CYS A 187 -25.42 -11.54 2.50
N PHE A 188 -26.60 -10.99 2.19
CA PHE A 188 -26.92 -9.59 2.43
C PHE A 188 -27.77 -9.44 3.69
N ASN A 189 -27.32 -8.61 4.63
CA ASN A 189 -28.12 -8.19 5.77
C ASN A 189 -29.23 -7.19 5.31
N ALA A 190 -30.11 -6.80 6.24
CA ALA A 190 -31.22 -5.90 5.92
C ALA A 190 -30.76 -4.52 5.41
N SER A 191 -29.73 -3.93 6.02
CA SER A 191 -29.20 -2.62 5.62
C SER A 191 -28.55 -2.66 4.23
N MET A 192 -27.80 -3.72 3.92
CA MET A 192 -27.21 -3.94 2.60
C MET A 192 -28.29 -4.05 1.52
N LYS A 193 -29.37 -4.79 1.78
CA LYS A 193 -30.48 -4.93 0.81
C LYS A 193 -31.14 -3.59 0.52
N THR A 194 -31.35 -2.75 1.54
CA THR A 194 -31.92 -1.41 1.36
C THR A 194 -31.03 -0.52 0.49
N VAL A 195 -29.71 -0.54 0.71
CA VAL A 195 -28.76 0.25 -0.11
C VAL A 195 -28.72 -0.24 -1.55
N LEU A 196 -28.70 -1.56 -1.78
CA LEU A 196 -28.72 -2.15 -3.11
C LEU A 196 -30.02 -1.80 -3.87
N LEU A 197 -31.19 -1.95 -3.22
CA LEU A 197 -32.48 -1.59 -3.80
C LEU A 197 -32.58 -0.10 -4.12
N LYS A 198 -32.02 0.76 -3.27
CA LYS A 198 -31.98 2.21 -3.52
C LYS A 198 -31.14 2.55 -4.76
N HIS A 199 -30.02 1.85 -4.97
CA HIS A 199 -29.11 2.13 -6.07
C HIS A 199 -29.56 1.55 -7.41
N PHE A 200 -29.98 0.28 -7.45
CA PHE A 200 -30.35 -0.39 -8.71
C PHE A 200 -31.87 -0.53 -8.93
N GLY A 201 -32.71 -0.12 -7.97
CA GLY A 201 -34.17 -0.20 -8.08
C GLY A 201 -34.73 -1.59 -7.77
N ARG A 202 -35.60 -2.11 -8.65
CA ARG A 202 -36.19 -3.46 -8.50
C ARG A 202 -35.19 -4.53 -8.96
N ILE A 203 -34.67 -5.32 -8.02
CA ILE A 203 -33.65 -6.34 -8.29
C ILE A 203 -34.12 -7.69 -7.76
N ASN A 204 -33.85 -8.77 -8.50
CA ASN A 204 -33.85 -10.11 -7.94
C ASN A 204 -32.44 -10.45 -7.43
N PHE A 205 -32.28 -10.59 -6.13
CA PHE A 205 -30.97 -10.82 -5.49
C PHE A 205 -30.32 -12.15 -5.85
N GLU A 206 -31.08 -13.14 -6.34
CA GLU A 206 -30.54 -14.47 -6.68
C GLU A 206 -29.98 -14.56 -8.10
N ASP A 207 -30.57 -13.82 -9.03
CA ASP A 207 -30.23 -13.93 -10.46
C ASP A 207 -29.40 -12.76 -10.98
N ASN A 208 -29.48 -11.59 -10.35
CA ASN A 208 -28.95 -10.37 -10.95
C ASN A 208 -27.47 -10.12 -10.62
N PHE A 209 -26.92 -10.80 -9.62
CA PHE A 209 -25.56 -10.53 -9.13
C PHE A 209 -24.61 -11.70 -9.29
N ILE A 210 -23.49 -11.40 -9.93
CA ILE A 210 -22.31 -12.24 -9.94
C ILE A 210 -21.27 -11.55 -9.06
N GLN A 211 -20.66 -12.28 -8.13
CA GLN A 211 -19.58 -11.77 -7.29
C GLN A 211 -18.22 -12.24 -7.82
N CYS A 212 -17.17 -11.43 -7.66
CA CYS A 212 -15.79 -11.92 -7.73
C CYS A 212 -14.99 -11.63 -6.44
N THR A 213 -13.88 -12.34 -6.24
CA THR A 213 -12.98 -12.11 -5.10
C THR A 213 -11.98 -11.00 -5.39
N LYS A 214 -11.55 -10.89 -6.66
CA LYS A 214 -10.59 -9.88 -7.12
C LYS A 214 -11.04 -9.34 -8.47
N LEU A 215 -10.93 -8.03 -8.62
CA LEU A 215 -11.16 -7.30 -9.86
C LEU A 215 -9.93 -6.46 -10.18
N ILE A 216 -9.47 -6.48 -11.43
CA ILE A 216 -8.47 -5.56 -11.95
C ILE A 216 -9.17 -4.68 -12.98
N HIS A 217 -9.30 -3.40 -12.66
CA HIS A 217 -9.96 -2.39 -13.51
C HIS A 217 -9.00 -1.20 -13.65
N GLU A 218 -8.70 -0.80 -14.89
CA GLU A 218 -7.76 0.31 -15.20
C GLU A 218 -6.40 0.21 -14.47
N ASN A 219 -5.83 -1.00 -14.35
CA ASN A 219 -4.60 -1.32 -13.60
C ASN A 219 -4.67 -1.20 -12.07
N ILE A 220 -5.83 -0.86 -11.51
CA ILE A 220 -6.06 -0.88 -10.06
C ILE A 220 -6.60 -2.25 -9.69
N GLN A 221 -6.05 -2.84 -8.63
CA GLN A 221 -6.49 -4.12 -8.10
C GLN A 221 -7.43 -3.89 -6.92
N TYR A 222 -8.67 -4.36 -7.05
CA TYR A 222 -9.69 -4.41 -6.00
C TYR A 222 -9.79 -5.83 -5.44
N TYR A 223 -9.77 -5.96 -4.12
CA TYR A 223 -9.84 -7.27 -3.45
C TYR A 223 -10.93 -7.26 -2.37
N GLN A 224 -11.71 -8.33 -2.28
CA GLN A 224 -12.74 -8.44 -1.26
C GLN A 224 -12.15 -8.38 0.16
N SER A 225 -12.84 -7.72 1.08
CA SER A 225 -12.45 -7.46 2.48
C SER A 225 -11.27 -6.52 2.68
N SER A 226 -10.74 -5.92 1.60
CA SER A 226 -9.65 -4.95 1.72
C SER A 226 -10.15 -3.51 1.85
N VAL A 227 -9.31 -2.67 2.46
CA VAL A 227 -9.64 -1.27 2.74
C VAL A 227 -9.00 -0.36 1.70
N TYR A 228 -9.73 0.64 1.23
CA TYR A 228 -9.25 1.69 0.34
C TYR A 228 -9.49 3.05 0.98
N ILE A 229 -8.64 4.01 0.64
CA ILE A 229 -8.87 5.42 0.96
C ILE A 229 -9.74 5.99 -0.16
N MET A 230 -10.96 6.38 0.18
CA MET A 230 -11.90 6.98 -0.78
C MET A 230 -11.59 8.44 -1.05
N ASN A 231 -11.37 9.18 0.03
CA ASN A 231 -11.16 10.61 0.00
C ASN A 231 -10.36 11.04 1.24
N VAL A 232 -10.00 12.31 1.29
CA VAL A 232 -9.39 12.97 2.44
C VAL A 232 -10.23 14.18 2.80
N GLU A 233 -10.61 14.29 4.06
CA GLU A 233 -11.37 15.42 4.57
C GLU A 233 -10.53 16.71 4.48
N SER A 234 -11.16 17.80 4.05
CA SER A 234 -10.46 19.05 3.71
C SER A 234 -9.90 19.81 4.92
N VAL A 235 -10.49 19.65 6.11
CA VAL A 235 -10.14 20.45 7.30
C VAL A 235 -8.93 19.86 8.04
N HIS A 236 -8.94 18.54 8.25
CA HIS A 236 -7.93 17.85 9.07
C HIS A 236 -7.05 16.87 8.28
N GLU A 237 -7.21 16.82 6.95
CA GLU A 237 -6.54 15.84 6.08
C GLU A 237 -6.76 14.38 6.53
N GLN A 238 -7.90 14.13 7.17
CA GLN A 238 -8.22 12.81 7.69
C GLN A 238 -8.69 11.89 6.56
N PRO A 239 -8.13 10.66 6.41
CA PRO A 239 -8.58 9.73 5.38
C PRO A 239 -10.01 9.25 5.64
N VAL A 240 -10.78 9.06 4.57
CA VAL A 240 -12.05 8.33 4.62
C VAL A 240 -11.81 6.93 4.11
N PHE A 241 -11.92 5.93 4.98
CA PHE A 241 -11.70 4.53 4.64
C PHE A 241 -12.99 3.84 4.22
N ALA A 242 -12.89 2.96 3.23
CA ALA A 242 -13.97 2.05 2.86
C ALA A 242 -13.44 0.64 2.68
N GLN A 243 -14.12 -0.32 3.31
CA GLN A 243 -13.83 -1.74 3.17
C GLN A 243 -14.73 -2.34 2.09
N ILE A 244 -14.15 -3.05 1.12
CA ILE A 244 -14.93 -3.73 0.09
C ILE A 244 -15.58 -4.97 0.70
N ALA A 245 -16.88 -4.92 0.98
CA ALA A 245 -17.63 -6.09 1.43
C ALA A 245 -17.87 -7.06 0.27
N PHE A 246 -18.29 -6.55 -0.90
CA PHE A 246 -18.50 -7.36 -2.11
C PHE A 246 -18.08 -6.62 -3.38
N ILE A 247 -17.58 -7.38 -4.36
CA ILE A 247 -17.38 -6.90 -5.73
C ILE A 247 -18.44 -7.56 -6.60
N LEU A 248 -19.38 -6.78 -7.10
CA LEU A 248 -20.59 -7.26 -7.77
C LEU A 248 -20.55 -6.88 -9.25
N LYS A 249 -20.85 -7.82 -10.14
CA LYS A 249 -21.19 -7.58 -11.53
C LYS A 249 -22.70 -7.60 -11.67
N MET A 250 -23.24 -6.54 -12.24
CA MET A 250 -24.64 -6.47 -12.65
C MET A 250 -24.65 -6.07 -14.12
N GLN A 251 -25.33 -6.88 -14.95
CA GLN A 251 -25.27 -6.77 -16.41
C GLN A 251 -23.81 -6.85 -16.90
N GLU A 252 -23.26 -5.75 -17.44
CA GLU A 252 -21.88 -5.64 -17.94
C GLU A 252 -21.00 -4.68 -17.12
N LYS A 253 -21.48 -4.17 -15.98
CA LYS A 253 -20.73 -3.24 -15.13
C LYS A 253 -20.36 -3.86 -13.79
N TRP A 254 -19.14 -3.56 -13.36
CA TRP A 254 -18.64 -3.89 -12.03
C TRP A 254 -18.92 -2.76 -11.04
N TRP A 255 -19.30 -3.15 -9.83
CA TRP A 255 -19.64 -2.29 -8.71
C TRP A 255 -18.93 -2.78 -7.46
N LEU A 256 -18.51 -1.83 -6.63
CA LEU A 256 -17.91 -2.08 -5.34
C LEU A 256 -18.96 -1.78 -4.28
N PHE A 257 -19.41 -2.82 -3.59
CA PHE A 257 -20.26 -2.67 -2.42
C PHE A 257 -19.35 -2.55 -1.20
N VAL A 258 -19.34 -1.37 -0.59
CA VAL A 258 -18.38 -1.02 0.45
C VAL A 258 -19.06 -0.66 1.75
N ASP A 259 -18.37 -0.90 2.86
CA ASP A 259 -18.68 -0.37 4.18
C ASP A 259 -17.77 0.82 4.46
N ILE A 260 -18.37 1.98 4.73
CA ILE A 260 -17.65 3.20 5.07
C ILE A 260 -17.28 3.12 6.54
N LEU A 261 -15.98 3.06 6.80
CA LEU A 261 -15.46 2.80 8.13
C LEU A 261 -15.36 4.08 8.93
N LYS A 262 -15.79 4.02 10.20
CA LYS A 262 -15.58 5.10 11.16
C LYS A 262 -14.16 5.03 11.69
N ILE A 263 -13.46 6.17 11.69
CA ILE A 263 -12.20 6.31 12.41
C ILE A 263 -12.50 6.55 13.88
N VAL A 264 -11.88 5.75 14.74
CA VAL A 264 -11.97 5.89 16.20
C VAL A 264 -10.89 6.85 16.68
N SER A 265 -9.64 6.59 16.30
CA SER A 265 -8.47 7.38 16.70
C SER A 265 -7.28 7.14 15.75
N TYR A 266 -6.27 7.99 15.81
CA TYR A 266 -4.94 7.70 15.27
C TYR A 266 -4.01 7.31 16.41
N ASN A 267 -3.40 6.13 16.34
CA ASN A 267 -2.45 5.68 17.34
C ASN A 267 -1.03 6.06 16.91
N GLU A 268 -0.44 7.05 17.58
CA GLU A 268 0.89 7.59 17.29
C GLU A 268 2.02 6.57 17.54
N ASP A 269 1.83 5.62 18.44
CA ASP A 269 2.82 4.58 18.69
C ASP A 269 2.78 3.49 17.64
N LEU A 270 1.59 3.16 17.13
CA LEU A 270 1.42 2.17 16.07
C LEU A 270 1.60 2.74 14.66
N PHE A 271 1.57 4.06 14.50
CA PHE A 271 1.48 4.74 13.21
C PHE A 271 0.35 4.17 12.35
N ALA A 272 -0.81 3.99 12.98
CA ALA A 272 -1.95 3.33 12.38
C ALA A 272 -3.27 3.97 12.80
N TRP A 273 -4.23 3.96 11.88
CA TRP A 273 -5.59 4.44 12.10
C TRP A 273 -6.43 3.31 12.68
N GLU A 274 -7.04 3.55 13.82
CA GLU A 274 -8.04 2.66 14.40
C GLU A 274 -9.37 2.86 13.67
N ILE A 275 -9.90 1.77 13.12
CA ILE A 275 -11.11 1.77 12.29
C ILE A 275 -12.17 0.83 12.88
N LYS A 276 -13.44 1.19 12.70
CA LYS A 276 -14.57 0.37 13.12
C LYS A 276 -15.69 0.42 12.09
N SER A 277 -16.25 -0.75 11.79
CA SER A 277 -17.49 -0.85 11.00
C SER A 277 -18.67 -0.30 11.80
N ILE A 278 -19.48 0.52 11.13
CA ILE A 278 -20.75 1.06 11.66
C ILE A 278 -21.93 0.62 10.79
N ASP A 279 -21.75 -0.42 9.98
CA ASP A 279 -22.75 -0.90 9.00
C ASP A 279 -23.24 0.20 8.05
N HIS A 280 -22.35 1.14 7.67
CA HIS A 280 -22.70 2.25 6.79
C HIS A 280 -22.29 1.95 5.35
N TYR A 281 -23.19 1.31 4.62
CA TYR A 281 -22.89 0.80 3.29
C TYR A 281 -23.15 1.79 2.15
N SER A 282 -22.34 1.70 1.10
CA SER A 282 -22.53 2.40 -0.16
C SER A 282 -22.17 1.53 -1.36
N VAL A 283 -22.73 1.86 -2.53
CA VAL A 283 -22.39 1.25 -3.82
C VAL A 283 -21.58 2.27 -4.60
N LEU A 284 -20.37 1.89 -4.98
CA LEU A 284 -19.44 2.75 -5.70
C LEU A 284 -19.03 2.13 -7.03
N GLY A 285 -18.78 2.97 -8.01
CA GLY A 285 -18.05 2.56 -9.21
C GLY A 285 -16.57 2.32 -8.90
N PRO A 286 -15.87 1.38 -9.58
CA PRO A 286 -14.43 1.21 -9.41
C PRO A 286 -13.64 2.52 -9.56
N TYR A 287 -14.09 3.41 -10.44
CA TYR A 287 -13.44 4.69 -10.70
C TYR A 287 -13.55 5.71 -9.55
N GLU A 288 -14.40 5.47 -8.56
CA GLU A 288 -14.64 6.40 -7.44
C GLU A 288 -13.61 6.21 -6.31
N LEU A 289 -12.89 5.07 -6.28
CA LEU A 289 -11.83 4.78 -5.31
C LEU A 289 -10.42 5.14 -5.83
N LYS A 290 -10.28 6.25 -6.57
CA LYS A 290 -9.03 6.61 -7.24
C LYS A 290 -8.02 7.36 -6.36
N TYR A 291 -8.36 7.72 -5.12
CA TYR A 291 -7.47 8.54 -4.28
C TYR A 291 -6.15 7.83 -3.92
N PHE A 292 -6.22 6.53 -3.59
CA PHE A 292 -5.02 5.71 -3.34
C PHE A 292 -5.14 4.36 -4.03
N HIS A 293 -4.31 4.13 -5.05
CA HIS A 293 -4.43 2.98 -5.96
C HIS A 293 -4.02 1.62 -5.37
N LYS A 294 -3.57 1.57 -4.11
CA LYS A 294 -3.16 0.33 -3.44
C LYS A 294 -4.12 0.01 -2.29
N GLY A 295 -4.72 -1.18 -2.33
CA GLY A 295 -5.51 -1.66 -1.20
C GLY A 295 -4.67 -1.83 0.07
N LEU A 296 -5.31 -1.60 1.20
CA LEU A 296 -4.74 -1.66 2.54
C LEU A 296 -5.25 -2.90 3.27
N ASN A 297 -4.37 -3.47 4.09
CA ASN A 297 -4.70 -4.58 4.97
C ASN A 297 -5.13 -4.03 6.34
N VAL A 298 -6.06 -4.75 6.97
CA VAL A 298 -6.47 -4.52 8.36
C VAL A 298 -5.70 -5.47 9.25
N TYR A 299 -5.17 -4.95 10.35
CA TYR A 299 -4.45 -5.73 11.37
C TYR A 299 -5.16 -5.58 12.72
N GLU A 300 -5.33 -6.68 13.44
CA GLU A 300 -5.94 -6.68 14.76
C GLU A 300 -4.87 -6.57 15.85
N VAL A 301 -5.02 -5.61 16.74
CA VAL A 301 -4.19 -5.42 17.94
C VAL A 301 -5.11 -5.15 19.12
N ASN A 302 -5.02 -5.94 20.19
CA ASN A 302 -5.85 -5.79 21.40
C ASN A 302 -7.36 -5.67 21.10
N ASN A 303 -7.89 -6.55 20.23
CA ASN A 303 -9.30 -6.56 19.77
C ASN A 303 -9.75 -5.31 19.00
N SER A 304 -8.83 -4.44 18.59
CA SER A 304 -9.10 -3.26 17.79
C SER A 304 -8.48 -3.41 16.39
N SER A 305 -9.17 -2.89 15.38
CA SER A 305 -8.75 -3.03 13.98
C SER A 305 -7.99 -1.80 13.51
N PHE A 306 -6.80 -2.01 12.95
CA PHE A 306 -5.89 -0.95 12.54
C PHE A 306 -5.53 -1.03 11.05
N VAL A 307 -5.36 0.13 10.43
CA VAL A 307 -4.84 0.28 9.07
C VAL A 307 -3.61 1.19 9.08
N SER A 308 -2.51 0.71 8.48
CA SER A 308 -1.27 1.48 8.34
C SER A 308 -0.78 1.50 6.88
N PHE A 309 -0.33 2.67 6.45
CA PHE A 309 0.21 2.94 5.12
C PHE A 309 1.30 4.01 5.20
N THR A 310 2.26 3.99 4.26
CA THR A 310 3.41 4.91 4.21
C THR A 310 3.20 5.97 3.14
N ALA A 311 2.59 7.09 3.51
CA ALA A 311 2.49 8.33 2.73
C ALA A 311 1.62 9.33 3.51
N ARG A 312 2.01 10.59 3.56
CA ARG A 312 1.10 11.66 3.96
C ARG A 312 0.11 11.91 2.83
N LEU A 313 -1.16 11.96 3.20
CA LEU A 313 -2.23 12.25 2.24
C LEU A 313 -2.46 13.76 2.17
N THR A 314 -3.04 14.22 1.08
CA THR A 314 -3.29 15.63 0.79
C THR A 314 -4.47 15.76 -0.16
N SER A 315 -5.50 16.52 0.20
CA SER A 315 -6.51 16.95 -0.77
C SER A 315 -5.86 17.82 -1.84
N TYR A 316 -6.22 17.62 -3.11
CA TYR A 316 -5.77 18.49 -4.20
C TYR A 316 -6.57 19.78 -4.23
#